data_AF-A0A928XNF4-F1
#
_entry.id   AF-A0A928XNF4-F1
#
_cell.length_a   1.000
_cell.length_b   1.000
_cell.length_c   1.000
_cell.angle_alpha   90.00
_cell.angle_beta   90.00
_cell.angle_gamma   90.00
#
_symmetry.space_group_name_H-M   'P 1'
#
loop_
_entity.id
_entity.type
_entity.pdbx_description
1 polymer ?
#
loop_
_entity_poly.entity_id
_entity_poly.type
_entity_poly.pdbx_seq_one_letter_code
_entity_poly.pdbx_strand_id
1 'polypeptide(L)'
;MDNLTHILAGLLSAELASRYRARRAEPKAEWVRAAYFASALANNVPDFDFAYVGLSGPKLGYLLHHRGHTHTLLAGVPLGVIALGLVWLWGRRRRLPFSSADWAWLAALSFLGPALHVFMDFSNSYGVHPFWPLDNRWVYGDRIFIVEPLFWAAALPSLFLGVQARLGKTLLALWLTLTVVLPFATRMVPLALSGLVLVWVVAGLALLWKRSPAARALVALAGSALVLVTFGLAKPLAERKAREALGAAFSGEALHDVVLTSNPANPACWLFASAHTASDGSYAVRRGRISLAPSLYPAERCALSSGQTTAPLRAIARPSSAEVYFEREFVAPLAELQRLARESCEVAAYLRFARLPFWVELPGTGLVFGDVRFDREPGLGFAEMIAERAPRDCPRFVPPWEPPRSDVLSLPSR
;
A
#
# COMPACT_ATOMS: atom_id res chain seq x y z
N MET A 1 2.77 1.63 0.34
CA MET A 1 3.85 1.28 -0.59
C MET A 1 4.95 0.60 0.20
N ASP A 2 5.85 -0.10 -0.48
CA ASP A 2 7.06 -0.63 0.16
C ASP A 2 8.12 0.49 0.36
N ASN A 3 9.04 0.26 1.29
CA ASN A 3 10.08 1.22 1.63
C ASN A 3 11.02 1.58 0.46
N LEU A 4 11.26 0.68 -0.50
CA LEU A 4 12.05 1.04 -1.67
C LEU A 4 11.29 2.06 -2.51
N THR A 5 10.00 1.87 -2.75
CA THR A 5 9.17 2.85 -3.46
C THR A 5 9.15 4.22 -2.76
N HIS A 6 9.13 4.26 -1.42
CA HIS A 6 9.25 5.52 -0.66
C HIS A 6 10.62 6.18 -0.81
N ILE A 7 11.72 5.40 -0.77
CA ILE A 7 13.06 5.90 -1.11
C ILE A 7 13.03 6.50 -2.52
N LEU A 8 12.43 5.83 -3.50
CA LEU A 8 12.36 6.30 -4.89
C LEU A 8 11.73 7.68 -5.00
N ALA A 9 10.59 7.86 -4.34
CA ALA A 9 9.86 9.13 -4.30
C ALA A 9 10.70 10.23 -3.64
N GLY A 10 11.43 9.88 -2.57
CA GLY A 10 12.40 10.77 -1.95
C GLY A 10 13.55 11.17 -2.89
N LEU A 11 14.14 10.22 -3.60
CA LEU A 11 15.22 10.49 -4.57
C LEU A 11 14.73 11.37 -5.73
N LEU A 12 13.52 11.13 -6.24
CA LEU A 12 12.90 11.99 -7.28
C LEU A 12 12.62 13.41 -6.77
N SER A 13 12.18 13.56 -5.53
CA SER A 13 11.95 14.87 -4.91
C SER A 13 13.25 15.66 -4.75
N ALA A 14 14.33 14.99 -4.31
CA ALA A 14 15.66 15.59 -4.21
C ALA A 14 16.25 15.95 -5.59
N GLU A 15 16.04 15.08 -6.59
CA GLU A 15 16.42 15.35 -7.97
C GLU A 15 15.68 16.59 -8.50
N LEU A 16 14.36 16.68 -8.32
CA LEU A 16 13.57 17.84 -8.72
C LEU A 16 14.06 19.13 -8.06
N ALA A 17 14.29 19.11 -6.74
CA ALA A 17 14.83 20.26 -6.01
C ALA A 17 16.21 20.67 -6.56
N SER A 18 17.08 19.70 -6.84
CA SER A 18 18.41 19.94 -7.42
C SER A 18 18.32 20.58 -8.81
N ARG A 19 17.44 20.07 -9.70
CA ARG A 19 17.23 20.64 -11.03
C ARG A 19 16.59 22.02 -11.00
N TYR A 20 15.68 22.26 -10.06
CA TYR A 20 15.07 23.57 -9.88
C TYR A 20 16.12 24.61 -9.45
N ARG A 21 16.98 24.27 -8.48
CA ARG A 21 18.07 25.16 -8.04
C ARG A 21 19.09 25.45 -9.14
N ALA A 22 19.47 24.43 -9.91
CA ALA A 22 20.42 24.56 -11.01
C ALA A 22 19.99 25.57 -12.09
N ARG A 23 18.69 25.91 -12.21
CA ARG A 23 18.20 26.98 -13.10
C ARG A 23 18.71 28.37 -12.73
N ARG A 24 19.02 28.60 -11.44
CA ARG A 24 19.54 29.87 -10.94
C ARG A 24 21.05 29.79 -10.72
N ALA A 25 21.51 28.75 -10.03
CA ALA A 25 22.91 28.50 -9.77
C ALA A 25 23.12 27.00 -9.51
N GLU A 26 24.18 26.43 -10.08
CA GLU A 26 24.52 25.02 -9.89
C GLU A 26 24.77 24.72 -8.40
N PRO A 27 24.00 23.80 -7.79
CA PRO A 27 24.18 23.48 -6.38
C PRO A 27 25.48 22.73 -6.14
N LYS A 28 26.14 23.02 -5.01
CA LYS A 28 27.34 22.30 -4.58
C LYS A 28 27.06 20.80 -4.46
N ALA A 29 28.01 19.96 -4.89
CA ALA A 29 27.88 18.50 -4.83
C ALA A 29 27.62 17.95 -3.41
N GLU A 30 28.14 18.62 -2.38
CA GLU A 30 27.83 18.32 -0.97
C GLU A 30 26.36 18.51 -0.64
N TRP A 31 25.76 19.60 -1.09
CA TRP A 31 24.35 19.86 -0.88
C TRP A 31 23.47 18.88 -1.65
N VAL A 32 23.82 18.55 -2.90
CA VAL A 32 23.07 17.56 -3.69
C VAL A 32 23.04 16.22 -2.96
N ARG A 33 24.18 15.73 -2.45
CA ARG A 33 24.25 14.51 -1.63
C ARG A 33 23.40 14.60 -0.37
N ALA A 34 23.43 15.75 0.31
CA ALA A 34 22.60 16.01 1.49
C ALA A 34 21.10 15.98 1.15
N ALA A 35 20.68 16.55 0.02
CA ALA A 35 19.29 16.58 -0.42
C ALA A 35 18.75 15.17 -0.70
N TYR A 36 19.51 14.33 -1.42
CA TYR A 36 19.15 12.93 -1.64
C TYR A 36 19.04 12.16 -0.33
N PHE A 37 20.01 12.31 0.57
CA PHE A 37 19.98 11.65 1.88
C PHE A 37 18.80 12.12 2.73
N ALA A 38 18.61 13.44 2.85
CA ALA A 38 17.53 14.05 3.63
C ALA A 38 16.16 13.60 3.14
N SER A 39 15.94 13.63 1.82
CA SER A 39 14.66 13.27 1.22
C SER A 39 14.38 11.78 1.31
N ALA A 40 15.38 10.91 1.04
CA ALA A 40 15.23 9.47 1.20
C ALA A 40 14.95 9.09 2.67
N LEU A 41 15.66 9.68 3.62
CA LEU A 41 15.43 9.51 5.05
C LEU A 41 14.01 9.93 5.42
N ALA A 42 13.63 11.17 5.09
CA ALA A 42 12.34 11.75 5.45
C ALA A 42 11.14 10.97 4.90
N ASN A 43 11.27 10.39 3.70
CA ASN A 43 10.24 9.51 3.13
C ASN A 43 10.15 8.14 3.81
N ASN A 44 11.05 7.76 4.72
CA ASN A 44 11.00 6.47 5.42
C ASN A 44 10.81 6.61 6.94
N VAL A 45 10.95 7.83 7.49
CA VAL A 45 10.76 8.06 8.93
C VAL A 45 9.38 7.61 9.45
N PRO A 46 8.24 7.75 8.72
CA PRO A 46 6.95 7.25 9.22
C PRO A 46 6.92 5.74 9.50
N ASP A 47 7.63 4.95 8.70
CA ASP A 47 7.75 3.49 8.87
C ASP A 47 8.75 3.09 9.97
N PHE A 48 9.33 4.04 10.71
CA PHE A 48 10.03 3.71 11.96
C PHE A 48 9.07 3.35 13.10
N ASP A 49 7.76 3.28 12.83
CA ASP A 49 6.76 2.70 13.72
C ASP A 49 7.07 1.26 14.14
N PHE A 50 7.88 0.51 13.36
CA PHE A 50 8.39 -0.81 13.74
C PHE A 50 9.11 -0.82 15.10
N ALA A 51 9.59 0.33 15.58
CA ALA A 51 10.15 0.46 16.92
C ALA A 51 9.13 0.24 18.05
N TYR A 52 7.83 0.44 17.79
CA TYR A 52 6.77 0.34 18.80
C TYR A 52 5.59 -0.54 18.39
N VAL A 53 5.54 -1.09 17.17
CA VAL A 53 4.48 -2.05 16.77
C VAL A 53 4.36 -3.25 17.71
N GLY A 54 5.38 -3.61 18.49
CA GLY A 54 5.31 -4.70 19.47
C GLY A 54 4.48 -4.42 20.72
N LEU A 55 4.02 -3.18 20.95
CA LEU A 55 3.36 -2.76 22.20
C LEU A 55 2.05 -3.52 22.50
N SER A 56 1.30 -3.95 21.48
CA SER A 56 0.05 -4.71 21.64
C SER A 56 0.21 -6.20 21.32
N GLY A 57 1.43 -6.73 21.46
CA GLY A 57 1.80 -8.08 21.01
C GLY A 57 2.30 -8.09 19.56
N PRO A 58 3.10 -9.10 19.17
CA PRO A 58 3.93 -9.04 17.96
C PRO A 58 3.13 -8.92 16.67
N LYS A 59 1.98 -9.60 16.55
CA LYS A 59 1.15 -9.58 15.33
C LYS A 59 0.04 -8.53 15.37
N LEU A 60 -0.77 -8.55 16.43
CA LEU A 60 -1.86 -7.58 16.60
C LEU A 60 -1.33 -6.14 16.63
N GLY A 61 -0.22 -5.91 17.33
CA GLY A 61 0.38 -4.60 17.38
C GLY A 61 0.92 -4.13 16.03
N TYR A 62 1.44 -5.01 15.18
CA TYR A 62 1.74 -4.64 13.78
C TYR A 62 0.49 -4.17 13.06
N LEU A 63 -0.60 -4.96 13.09
CA LEU A 63 -1.83 -4.64 12.36
C LEU A 63 -2.51 -3.36 12.85
N LEU A 64 -2.33 -3.01 14.13
CA LEU A 64 -2.95 -1.82 14.72
C LEU A 64 -2.05 -0.59 14.66
N HIS A 65 -0.74 -0.72 14.82
CA HIS A 65 0.16 0.43 14.95
C HIS A 65 0.88 0.79 13.67
N HIS A 66 1.14 -0.19 12.79
CA HIS A 66 1.73 0.10 11.50
C HIS A 66 0.73 0.88 10.66
N ARG A 67 1.18 1.99 10.07
CA ARG A 67 0.30 2.95 9.39
C ARG A 67 -0.75 3.64 10.27
N GLY A 68 -0.52 3.60 11.58
CA GLY A 68 -1.30 4.27 12.61
C GLY A 68 -0.82 5.69 12.87
N HIS A 69 -0.32 5.94 14.09
CA HIS A 69 0.00 7.28 14.60
C HIS A 69 1.06 8.04 13.80
N THR A 70 2.07 7.34 13.27
CA THR A 70 3.15 7.94 12.46
C THR A 70 2.69 8.33 11.05
N HIS A 71 1.58 7.77 10.58
CA HIS A 71 1.04 8.01 9.23
C HIS A 71 -0.13 8.99 9.25
N THR A 72 0.01 10.02 10.08
CA THR A 72 -0.94 11.13 10.25
C THR A 72 -0.29 12.42 9.74
N LEU A 73 -1.07 13.35 9.19
CA LEU A 73 -0.52 14.64 8.74
C LEU A 73 0.05 15.44 9.91
N LEU A 74 -0.56 15.31 11.09
CA LEU A 74 -0.09 15.96 12.31
C LEU A 74 1.25 15.39 12.79
N ALA A 75 1.40 14.06 12.86
CA ALA A 75 2.67 13.42 13.21
C ALA A 75 3.75 13.63 12.15
N GLY A 76 3.37 13.88 10.90
CA GLY A 76 4.32 14.25 9.84
C GLY A 76 5.19 15.47 10.20
N VAL A 77 4.68 16.43 10.99
CA VAL A 77 5.44 17.62 11.42
C VAL A 77 6.63 17.26 12.34
N PRO A 78 6.44 16.62 13.51
CA PRO A 78 7.57 16.21 14.35
C PRO A 78 8.48 15.20 13.65
N LEU A 79 7.96 14.31 12.80
CA LEU A 79 8.80 13.40 12.00
C LEU A 79 9.69 14.15 11.01
N GLY A 80 9.19 15.23 10.39
CA GLY A 80 9.98 16.13 9.56
C GLY A 80 11.07 16.87 10.34
N VAL A 81 10.77 17.31 11.57
CA VAL A 81 11.77 17.90 12.49
C VAL A 81 12.87 16.89 12.84
N ILE A 82 12.51 15.65 13.14
CA ILE A 82 13.46 14.57 13.43
C ILE A 82 14.35 14.32 12.22
N ALA A 83 13.77 14.18 11.02
CA ALA A 83 14.54 13.98 9.79
C ALA A 83 15.52 15.14 9.54
N LEU A 84 15.07 16.38 9.68
CA LEU A 84 15.92 17.57 9.54
C LEU A 84 17.03 17.62 10.60
N GLY A 85 16.71 17.28 11.85
CA GLY A 85 17.66 17.24 12.96
C GLY A 85 18.78 16.21 12.73
N LEU A 86 18.45 15.04 12.17
CA LEU A 86 19.42 14.02 11.79
C LEU A 86 20.35 14.50 10.66
N VAL A 87 19.79 15.18 9.66
CA VAL A 87 20.56 15.80 8.56
C VAL A 87 21.46 16.92 9.09
N TRP A 88 20.96 17.72 10.02
CA TRP A 88 21.72 18.78 10.70
C TRP A 88 22.90 18.21 11.50
N LEU A 89 22.67 17.18 12.31
CA LEU A 89 23.71 16.54 13.10
C LEU A 89 24.79 15.93 12.19
N TRP A 90 24.39 15.27 11.11
CA TRP A 90 25.30 14.75 10.09
C TRP A 90 26.10 15.88 9.42
N GLY A 91 25.44 16.97 9.01
CA GLY A 91 26.08 18.13 8.39
C GLY A 91 27.09 18.81 9.31
N ARG A 92 26.77 18.96 10.60
CA ARG A 92 27.67 19.48 11.64
C ARG A 92 28.89 18.59 11.83
N ARG A 93 28.69 17.26 11.96
CA ARG A 93 29.80 16.28 12.08
C ARG A 93 30.73 16.31 10.86
N ARG A 94 30.17 16.53 9.68
CA ARG A 94 30.91 16.63 8.41
C ARG A 94 31.45 18.03 8.11
N ARG A 95 31.16 19.03 8.97
CA ARG A 95 31.53 20.45 8.80
C ARG A 95 31.11 21.02 7.44
N LEU A 96 29.91 20.65 6.97
CA LEU A 96 29.42 21.09 5.66
C LEU A 96 29.05 22.59 5.70
N PRO A 97 29.57 23.42 4.78
CA PRO A 97 29.37 24.87 4.78
C PRO A 97 28.06 25.24 4.08
N PHE A 98 26.93 24.80 4.64
CA PHE A 98 25.60 25.08 4.11
C PHE A 98 25.10 26.46 4.53
N SER A 99 24.62 27.23 3.56
CA SER A 99 23.98 28.54 3.77
C SER A 99 22.58 28.39 4.35
N SER A 100 21.97 29.49 4.82
CA SER A 100 20.56 29.49 5.26
C SER A 100 19.60 29.04 4.15
N ALA A 101 19.89 29.39 2.90
CA ALA A 101 19.10 28.95 1.74
C ALA A 101 19.24 27.44 1.49
N ASP A 102 20.42 26.87 1.70
CA ASP A 102 20.64 25.42 1.60
C ASP A 102 19.82 24.67 2.65
N TRP A 103 19.82 25.16 3.90
CA TRP A 103 19.03 24.60 4.98
C TRP A 103 17.53 24.74 4.75
N ALA A 104 17.06 25.84 4.16
CA ALA A 104 15.65 26.01 3.83
C ALA A 104 15.15 24.92 2.86
N TRP A 105 15.96 24.56 1.84
CA TRP A 105 15.61 23.46 0.95
C TRP A 105 15.68 22.08 1.62
N LEU A 106 16.68 21.85 2.46
CA LEU A 106 16.76 20.59 3.21
C LEU A 106 15.57 20.44 4.17
N ALA A 107 15.16 21.52 4.82
CA ALA A 107 13.94 21.56 5.62
C ALA A 107 12.70 21.23 4.77
N ALA A 108 12.53 21.89 3.62
CA ALA A 108 11.41 21.61 2.72
C ALA A 108 11.33 20.13 2.32
N LEU A 109 12.46 19.50 1.97
CA LEU A 109 12.50 18.06 1.66
C LEU A 109 12.18 17.20 2.89
N SER A 110 12.68 17.57 4.07
CA SER A 110 12.41 16.85 5.31
C SER A 110 10.94 16.90 5.75
N PHE A 111 10.23 18.00 5.52
CA PHE A 111 8.79 18.10 5.80
C PHE A 111 7.91 17.53 4.68
N LEU A 112 8.36 17.60 3.43
CA LEU A 112 7.64 17.00 2.31
C LEU A 112 7.62 15.46 2.39
N GLY A 113 8.69 14.85 2.89
CA GLY A 113 8.85 13.39 2.95
C GLY A 113 7.70 12.67 3.68
N PRO A 114 7.40 12.99 4.95
CA PRO A 114 6.30 12.35 5.66
C PRO A 114 4.93 12.55 4.99
N ALA A 115 4.67 13.73 4.43
CA ALA A 115 3.42 13.99 3.71
C ALA A 115 3.30 13.14 2.44
N LEU A 116 4.39 13.03 1.66
CA LEU A 116 4.44 12.20 0.47
C LEU A 116 4.31 10.70 0.82
N HIS A 117 4.96 10.26 1.89
CA HIS A 117 4.84 8.90 2.41
C HIS A 117 3.39 8.54 2.74
N VAL A 118 2.70 9.37 3.54
CA VAL A 118 1.29 9.15 3.89
C VAL A 118 0.39 9.13 2.66
N PHE A 119 0.61 10.04 1.70
CA PHE A 119 -0.13 10.05 0.44
C PHE A 119 0.08 8.76 -0.38
N MET A 120 1.31 8.25 -0.43
CA MET A 120 1.62 7.01 -1.13
C MET A 120 1.04 5.79 -0.41
N ASP A 121 1.04 5.76 0.91
CA ASP A 121 0.45 4.66 1.68
C ASP A 121 -1.07 4.65 1.65
N PHE A 122 -1.70 5.82 1.58
CA PHE A 122 -3.12 5.96 1.29
C PHE A 122 -3.53 5.26 -0.02
N SER A 123 -2.67 5.25 -1.04
CA SER A 123 -3.06 4.86 -2.40
C SER A 123 -3.44 3.37 -2.60
N ASN A 124 -3.23 2.50 -1.62
CA ASN A 124 -3.50 1.05 -1.69
C ASN A 124 -4.64 0.61 -0.74
N SER A 125 -4.87 -0.70 -0.64
CA SER A 125 -5.99 -1.30 0.11
C SER A 125 -5.73 -1.57 1.59
N TYR A 126 -4.52 -1.25 2.09
CA TYR A 126 -4.21 -1.32 3.52
C TYR A 126 -4.77 -0.15 4.31
N GLY A 127 -4.70 1.07 3.75
CA GLY A 127 -5.19 2.31 4.38
C GLY A 127 -4.19 3.02 5.30
N VAL A 128 -4.57 4.21 5.76
CA VAL A 128 -3.85 5.07 6.73
C VAL A 128 -4.84 5.87 7.59
N HIS A 129 -4.35 6.58 8.62
CA HIS A 129 -5.12 7.49 9.49
C HIS A 129 -4.71 8.97 9.35
N PRO A 130 -4.86 9.62 8.17
CA PRO A 130 -4.24 10.91 7.91
C PRO A 130 -4.70 12.05 8.84
N PHE A 131 -5.88 11.93 9.45
CA PHE A 131 -6.55 12.98 10.21
C PHE A 131 -6.61 12.73 11.73
N TRP A 132 -5.98 11.69 12.25
CA TRP A 132 -5.88 11.50 13.70
C TRP A 132 -5.13 12.68 14.35
N PRO A 133 -5.55 13.20 15.53
CA PRO A 133 -6.60 12.68 16.43
C PRO A 133 -8.02 13.22 16.19
N LEU A 134 -8.27 13.96 15.11
CA LEU A 134 -9.59 14.53 14.82
C LEU A 134 -10.57 13.51 14.24
N ASP A 135 -10.06 12.54 13.48
CA ASP A 135 -10.84 11.44 12.89
C ASP A 135 -10.04 10.13 13.03
N ASN A 136 -10.68 9.12 13.64
CA ASN A 136 -10.09 7.81 13.92
C ASN A 136 -10.35 6.77 12.81
N ARG A 137 -11.05 7.15 11.73
CA ARG A 137 -11.36 6.24 10.63
C ARG A 137 -10.12 5.93 9.80
N TRP A 138 -10.13 4.73 9.22
CA TRP A 138 -9.21 4.37 8.16
C TRP A 138 -9.60 5.03 6.84
N VAL A 139 -8.61 5.48 6.08
CA VAL A 139 -8.79 6.05 4.75
C VAL A 139 -8.05 5.20 3.73
N TYR A 140 -8.78 4.68 2.73
CA TYR A 140 -8.27 3.74 1.72
C TYR A 140 -8.35 4.34 0.31
N GLY A 141 -7.28 4.18 -0.48
CA GLY A 141 -7.25 4.59 -1.87
C GLY A 141 -7.71 3.47 -2.81
N ASP A 142 -7.34 2.22 -2.51
CA ASP A 142 -7.64 1.04 -3.31
C ASP A 142 -7.23 1.16 -4.80
N ARG A 143 -6.13 1.86 -5.11
CA ARG A 143 -5.74 2.20 -6.50
C ARG A 143 -4.58 1.38 -7.05
N ILE A 144 -3.52 1.23 -6.28
CA ILE A 144 -2.23 0.77 -6.80
C ILE A 144 -1.62 -0.27 -5.85
N PHE A 145 -0.93 -1.24 -6.44
CA PHE A 145 -0.28 -2.31 -5.70
C PHE A 145 0.94 -1.80 -4.93
N ILE A 146 1.27 -2.45 -3.81
CA ILE A 146 2.29 -1.99 -2.87
C ILE A 146 3.71 -1.91 -3.47
N VAL A 147 4.03 -2.83 -4.38
CA VAL A 147 5.28 -2.90 -5.15
C VAL A 147 4.93 -2.78 -6.63
N GLU A 148 5.01 -1.58 -7.21
CA GLU A 148 4.54 -1.32 -8.57
C GLU A 148 5.70 -1.22 -9.59
N PRO A 149 5.90 -2.25 -10.45
CA PRO A 149 7.03 -2.28 -11.39
C PRO A 149 7.00 -1.15 -12.41
N LEU A 150 5.82 -0.68 -12.85
CA LEU A 150 5.72 0.44 -13.79
C LEU A 150 6.22 1.75 -13.19
N PHE A 151 5.97 1.95 -11.89
CA PHE A 151 6.46 3.13 -11.17
C PHE A 151 7.99 3.11 -11.06
N TRP A 152 8.57 1.93 -10.78
CA TRP A 152 10.02 1.73 -10.75
C TRP A 152 10.65 1.91 -12.14
N ALA A 153 10.06 1.32 -13.17
CA ALA A 153 10.53 1.41 -14.56
C ALA A 153 10.49 2.84 -15.10
N ALA A 154 9.53 3.66 -14.69
CA ALA A 154 9.43 5.06 -15.07
C ALA A 154 10.54 5.93 -14.44
N ALA A 155 10.93 5.64 -13.19
CA ALA A 155 11.79 6.52 -12.41
C ALA A 155 13.28 6.12 -12.42
N LEU A 156 13.57 4.82 -12.29
CA LEU A 156 14.93 4.33 -12.05
C LEU A 156 15.92 4.61 -13.20
N PRO A 157 15.55 4.53 -14.50
CA PRO A 157 16.50 4.82 -15.59
C PRO A 157 17.11 6.21 -15.49
N SER A 158 16.31 7.24 -15.16
CA SER A 158 16.80 8.61 -14.99
C SER A 158 17.78 8.74 -13.83
N LEU A 159 17.45 8.14 -12.68
CA LEU A 159 18.31 8.20 -11.49
C LEU A 159 19.62 7.43 -11.71
N PHE A 160 19.56 6.26 -12.34
CA PHE A 160 20.73 5.45 -12.66
C PHE A 160 21.70 6.17 -13.59
N LEU A 161 21.18 6.85 -14.62
CA LEU A 161 22.00 7.62 -15.56
C LEU A 161 22.54 8.93 -14.93
N GLY A 162 21.86 9.45 -13.90
CA GLY A 162 22.23 10.69 -13.20
C GLY A 162 23.26 10.51 -12.09
N VAL A 163 23.30 9.35 -11.44
CA VAL A 163 24.21 9.09 -10.31
C VAL A 163 25.65 8.87 -10.77
N GLN A 164 26.59 9.54 -10.10
CA GLN A 164 28.04 9.41 -10.37
C GLN A 164 28.78 8.55 -9.33
N ALA A 165 28.26 8.50 -8.10
CA ALA A 165 28.88 7.74 -7.03
C ALA A 165 28.80 6.23 -7.31
N ARG A 166 29.95 5.53 -7.24
CA ARG A 166 30.04 4.08 -7.53
C ARG A 166 29.01 3.25 -6.75
N LEU A 167 28.93 3.46 -5.43
CA LEU A 167 27.96 2.76 -4.59
C LEU A 167 26.51 3.03 -5.02
N GLY A 168 26.16 4.29 -5.26
CA GLY A 168 24.82 4.66 -5.73
C GLY A 168 24.49 4.03 -7.08
N LYS A 169 25.46 3.98 -8.00
CA LYS A 169 25.31 3.34 -9.29
C LYS A 169 25.09 1.83 -9.16
N THR A 170 25.83 1.15 -8.29
CA THR A 170 25.65 -0.28 -8.01
C THR A 170 24.27 -0.56 -7.39
N LEU A 171 23.85 0.23 -6.39
CA LEU A 171 22.53 0.05 -5.75
C LEU A 171 21.37 0.27 -6.73
N LEU A 172 21.44 1.32 -7.55
CA LEU A 172 20.42 1.57 -8.58
C LEU A 172 20.45 0.52 -9.70
N ALA A 173 21.62 -0.02 -10.05
CA ALA A 173 21.72 -1.14 -11.00
C ALA A 173 21.04 -2.40 -10.44
N LEU A 174 21.30 -2.75 -9.17
CA LEU A 174 20.64 -3.88 -8.51
C LEU A 174 19.13 -3.69 -8.48
N TRP A 175 18.65 -2.49 -8.18
CA TRP A 175 17.21 -2.21 -8.17
C TRP A 175 16.57 -2.21 -9.56
N LEU A 176 17.27 -1.72 -10.59
CA LEU A 176 16.84 -1.91 -11.98
C LEU A 176 16.73 -3.39 -12.33
N THR A 177 17.71 -4.21 -11.91
CA THR A 177 17.64 -5.67 -12.07
C THR A 177 16.43 -6.25 -11.36
N LEU A 178 16.16 -5.85 -10.11
CA LEU A 178 14.96 -6.29 -9.38
C LEU A 178 13.66 -5.87 -10.08
N THR A 179 13.60 -4.67 -10.64
CA THR A 179 12.45 -4.15 -11.39
C THR A 179 12.12 -5.03 -12.59
N VAL A 180 13.16 -5.57 -13.26
CA VAL A 180 12.99 -6.50 -14.37
C VAL A 180 12.70 -7.91 -13.87
N VAL A 181 13.47 -8.43 -12.91
CA VAL A 181 13.44 -9.85 -12.51
C VAL A 181 12.18 -10.21 -11.71
N LEU A 182 11.73 -9.36 -10.78
CA LEU A 182 10.60 -9.68 -9.91
C LEU A 182 9.30 -10.01 -10.68
N PRO A 183 8.89 -9.24 -11.70
CA PRO A 183 7.75 -9.60 -12.55
C PRO A 183 7.82 -11.01 -13.17
N PHE A 184 9.00 -11.49 -13.56
CA PHE A 184 9.16 -12.85 -14.09
C PHE A 184 9.21 -13.90 -12.98
N ALA A 185 9.89 -13.60 -11.87
CA ALA A 185 10.14 -14.56 -10.79
C ALA A 185 8.89 -14.86 -9.96
N THR A 186 8.08 -13.85 -9.64
CA THR A 186 6.90 -14.02 -8.77
C THR A 186 5.66 -14.52 -9.51
N ARG A 187 5.64 -14.39 -10.85
CA ARG A 187 4.47 -14.67 -11.71
C ARG A 187 3.20 -13.88 -11.34
N MET A 188 3.33 -12.84 -10.52
CA MET A 188 2.22 -11.92 -10.19
C MET A 188 1.90 -10.96 -11.35
N VAL A 189 2.87 -10.79 -12.26
CA VAL A 189 2.72 -10.02 -13.49
C VAL A 189 2.71 -11.01 -14.67
N PRO A 190 1.72 -10.91 -15.57
CA PRO A 190 1.72 -11.66 -16.83
C PRO A 190 3.01 -11.56 -17.62
N LEU A 191 3.44 -12.67 -18.26
CA LEU A 191 4.68 -12.71 -19.04
C LEU A 191 4.78 -11.59 -20.09
N ALA A 192 3.69 -11.31 -20.80
CA ALA A 192 3.65 -10.22 -21.78
C ALA A 192 3.90 -8.84 -21.14
N LEU A 193 3.29 -8.58 -19.98
CA LEU A 193 3.47 -7.32 -19.25
C LEU A 193 4.86 -7.24 -18.59
N SER A 194 5.42 -8.35 -18.12
CA SER A 194 6.81 -8.43 -17.65
C SER A 194 7.79 -8.10 -18.79
N GLY A 195 7.51 -8.57 -20.01
CA GLY A 195 8.24 -8.17 -21.21
C GLY A 195 8.14 -6.67 -21.51
N LEU A 196 6.95 -6.08 -21.35
CA LEU A 196 6.77 -4.63 -21.49
C LEU A 196 7.56 -3.84 -20.44
N VAL A 197 7.60 -4.29 -19.18
CA VAL A 197 8.41 -3.66 -18.12
C VAL A 197 9.90 -3.66 -18.53
N LEU A 198 10.42 -4.80 -19.00
CA LEU A 198 11.79 -4.88 -19.54
C LEU A 198 12.03 -3.91 -20.69
N VAL A 199 11.15 -3.91 -21.69
CA VAL A 199 11.24 -2.99 -22.84
C VAL A 199 11.25 -1.55 -22.37
N TRP A 200 10.42 -1.20 -21.39
CA TRP A 200 10.34 0.16 -20.87
C TRP A 200 11.62 0.59 -20.15
N VAL A 201 12.22 -0.30 -19.36
CA VAL A 201 13.52 -0.06 -18.72
C VAL A 201 14.61 0.14 -19.76
N VAL A 202 14.73 -0.77 -20.74
CA VAL A 202 15.77 -0.72 -21.78
C VAL A 202 15.60 0.52 -22.67
N ALA A 203 14.38 0.77 -23.14
CA ALA A 203 14.07 1.95 -23.94
C ALA A 203 14.30 3.24 -23.14
N GLY A 204 13.92 3.27 -21.86
CA GLY A 204 14.19 4.38 -20.95
C GLY A 204 15.68 4.68 -20.86
N LEU A 205 16.52 3.67 -20.61
CA LEU A 205 17.98 3.82 -20.57
C LEU A 205 18.53 4.34 -21.91
N ALA A 206 18.11 3.76 -23.04
CA ALA A 206 18.59 4.15 -24.37
C ALA A 206 18.18 5.59 -24.74
N LEU A 207 16.91 5.94 -24.55
CA LEU A 207 16.35 7.23 -24.93
C LEU A 207 16.84 8.37 -24.03
N LEU A 208 17.17 8.07 -22.76
CA LEU A 208 17.60 9.05 -21.77
C LEU A 208 19.12 9.22 -21.66
N TRP A 209 19.92 8.28 -22.19
CA TRP A 209 21.39 8.30 -22.07
C TRP A 209 22.00 9.64 -22.53
N LYS A 210 21.59 10.14 -23.68
CA LYS A 210 22.11 11.40 -24.26
C LYS A 210 21.31 12.65 -23.83
N ARG A 211 20.30 12.49 -22.97
CA ARG A 211 19.44 13.61 -22.54
C ARG A 211 20.07 14.36 -21.39
N SER A 212 19.74 15.65 -21.29
CA SER A 212 20.18 16.50 -20.19
C SER A 212 19.59 16.01 -18.86
N PRO A 213 20.24 16.27 -17.72
CA PRO A 213 19.71 15.84 -16.42
C PRO A 213 18.30 16.38 -16.11
N ALA A 214 18.00 17.61 -16.52
CA ALA A 214 16.65 18.18 -16.38
C ALA A 214 15.60 17.43 -17.22
N ALA A 215 15.93 17.04 -18.45
CA ALA A 215 15.04 16.24 -19.28
C ALA A 215 14.80 14.85 -18.70
N ARG A 216 15.84 14.21 -18.15
CA ARG A 216 15.71 12.91 -17.45
C ARG A 216 14.78 13.02 -16.24
N ALA A 217 14.99 14.03 -15.40
CA ALA A 217 14.14 14.27 -14.23
C ALA A 217 12.67 14.50 -14.62
N LEU A 218 12.42 15.29 -15.67
CA LEU A 218 11.08 15.54 -16.19
C LEU A 218 10.41 14.26 -16.70
N VAL A 219 11.12 13.43 -17.48
CA VAL A 219 10.59 12.16 -17.98
C VAL A 219 10.26 11.20 -16.83
N ALA A 220 11.11 11.12 -15.81
CA ALA A 220 10.86 10.29 -14.64
C ALA A 220 9.61 10.76 -13.87
N LEU A 221 9.49 12.07 -13.61
CA LEU A 221 8.33 12.63 -12.93
C LEU A 221 7.04 12.45 -13.73
N ALA A 222 7.08 12.74 -15.04
CA ALA A 222 5.93 12.59 -15.92
C ALA A 222 5.51 11.11 -16.04
N GLY A 223 6.47 10.20 -16.16
CA GLY A 223 6.21 8.76 -16.20
C GLY A 223 5.62 8.24 -14.90
N SER A 224 6.21 8.60 -13.75
CA SER A 224 5.67 8.24 -12.43
C SER A 224 4.26 8.81 -12.21
N ALA A 225 4.01 10.06 -12.58
CA ALA A 225 2.69 10.68 -12.51
C ALA A 225 1.69 9.98 -13.43
N LEU A 226 2.10 9.63 -14.66
CA LEU A 226 1.26 8.90 -15.62
C LEU A 226 0.84 7.54 -15.05
N VAL A 227 1.75 6.81 -14.40
CA VAL A 227 1.42 5.53 -13.75
C VAL A 227 0.36 5.75 -12.66
N LEU A 228 0.59 6.71 -11.75
CA LEU A 228 -0.36 7.02 -10.67
C LEU A 228 -1.74 7.45 -11.20
N VAL A 229 -1.77 8.31 -12.22
CA VAL A 229 -3.00 8.75 -12.87
C VAL A 229 -3.71 7.59 -13.56
N THR A 230 -2.99 6.72 -14.25
CA THR A 230 -3.58 5.56 -14.95
C THR A 230 -4.30 4.64 -13.97
N PHE A 231 -3.65 4.23 -12.88
CA PHE A 231 -4.30 3.42 -11.84
C PHE A 231 -5.42 4.18 -11.13
N GLY A 232 -5.24 5.49 -10.89
CA GLY A 232 -6.25 6.34 -10.28
C GLY A 232 -7.52 6.52 -11.12
N LEU A 233 -7.40 6.56 -12.45
CA LEU A 233 -8.53 6.61 -13.38
C LEU A 233 -9.17 5.24 -13.59
N ALA A 234 -8.38 4.16 -13.56
CA ALA A 234 -8.89 2.80 -13.71
C ALA A 234 -9.69 2.32 -12.48
N LYS A 235 -9.29 2.71 -11.27
CA LYS A 235 -9.99 2.33 -10.02
C LYS A 235 -11.50 2.58 -10.04
N PRO A 236 -12.01 3.80 -10.30
CA PRO A 236 -13.46 4.04 -10.29
C PRO A 236 -14.20 3.27 -11.39
N LEU A 237 -13.54 2.95 -12.52
CA LEU A 237 -14.14 2.11 -13.55
C LEU A 237 -14.30 0.66 -13.05
N ALA A 238 -13.27 0.13 -12.40
CA ALA A 238 -13.30 -1.21 -11.83
C ALA A 238 -14.33 -1.31 -10.68
N GLU A 239 -14.41 -0.27 -9.85
CA GLU A 239 -15.37 -0.23 -8.74
C GLU A 239 -16.81 -0.22 -9.22
N ARG A 240 -17.15 0.60 -10.23
CA ARG A 240 -18.50 0.59 -10.81
C ARG A 240 -18.86 -0.79 -11.36
N LYS A 241 -17.97 -1.40 -12.15
CA LYS A 241 -18.21 -2.76 -12.69
C LYS A 241 -18.39 -3.80 -11.59
N ALA A 242 -17.59 -3.75 -10.53
CA ALA A 242 -17.75 -4.65 -9.39
C ALA A 242 -19.11 -4.45 -8.68
N ARG A 243 -19.49 -3.19 -8.41
CA ARG A 243 -20.77 -2.86 -7.76
C ARG A 243 -21.97 -3.26 -8.61
N GLU A 244 -21.93 -3.00 -9.91
CA GLU A 244 -22.98 -3.41 -10.86
C GLU A 244 -23.15 -4.93 -10.88
N ALA A 245 -22.04 -5.68 -11.01
CA ALA A 245 -22.09 -7.13 -11.04
C ALA A 245 -22.54 -7.74 -9.70
N LEU A 246 -22.09 -7.19 -8.57
CA LEU A 246 -22.54 -7.60 -7.24
C LEU A 246 -24.03 -7.30 -7.03
N GLY A 247 -24.49 -6.12 -7.43
CA GLY A 247 -25.90 -5.74 -7.33
C GLY A 247 -26.81 -6.62 -8.18
N ALA A 248 -26.36 -7.03 -9.38
CA ALA A 248 -27.10 -7.96 -10.22
C ALA A 248 -27.12 -9.39 -9.66
N ALA A 249 -25.99 -9.87 -9.12
CA ALA A 249 -25.85 -11.24 -8.64
C ALA A 249 -26.45 -11.49 -7.24
N PHE A 250 -26.57 -10.42 -6.44
CA PHE A 250 -26.98 -10.45 -5.02
C PHE A 250 -27.96 -9.32 -4.69
N SER A 251 -28.99 -9.14 -5.52
CA SER A 251 -29.95 -8.02 -5.46
C SER A 251 -30.78 -7.90 -4.17
N GLY A 252 -30.82 -8.95 -3.35
CA GLY A 252 -31.51 -8.97 -2.05
C GLY A 252 -30.60 -8.69 -0.84
N GLU A 253 -29.34 -8.35 -1.07
CA GLU A 253 -28.36 -8.15 0.00
C GLU A 253 -27.88 -6.68 0.06
N ALA A 254 -27.67 -6.17 1.26
CA ALA A 254 -27.06 -4.87 1.48
C ALA A 254 -25.54 -4.96 1.24
N LEU A 255 -25.04 -4.22 0.26
CA LEU A 255 -23.61 -4.09 -0.04
C LEU A 255 -22.99 -2.97 0.81
N HIS A 256 -22.07 -3.33 1.70
CA HIS A 256 -21.47 -2.41 2.68
C HIS A 256 -20.10 -1.86 2.26
N ASP A 257 -19.32 -2.63 1.50
CA ASP A 257 -18.00 -2.21 1.02
C ASP A 257 -17.59 -2.97 -0.24
N VAL A 258 -16.74 -2.36 -1.06
CA VAL A 258 -16.02 -2.98 -2.18
C VAL A 258 -14.57 -2.52 -2.12
N VAL A 259 -13.70 -3.43 -1.72
CA VAL A 259 -12.26 -3.27 -1.68
C VAL A 259 -11.69 -3.64 -3.03
N LEU A 260 -10.80 -2.81 -3.58
CA LEU A 260 -10.09 -3.12 -4.82
C LEU A 260 -8.58 -3.25 -4.58
N THR A 261 -7.96 -4.17 -5.31
CA THR A 261 -6.50 -4.30 -5.39
C THR A 261 -6.13 -4.53 -6.85
N SER A 262 -5.33 -3.63 -7.42
CA SER A 262 -4.85 -3.78 -8.79
C SER A 262 -3.80 -4.88 -8.90
N ASN A 263 -3.72 -5.53 -10.05
CA ASN A 263 -2.55 -6.35 -10.38
C ASN A 263 -1.33 -5.44 -10.61
N PRO A 264 -0.12 -5.83 -10.15
CA PRO A 264 1.09 -5.09 -10.43
C PRO A 264 1.30 -4.99 -11.93
N ALA A 265 1.71 -3.80 -12.38
CA ALA A 265 1.93 -3.48 -13.78
C ALA A 265 0.74 -3.67 -14.73
N ASN A 266 -0.48 -3.86 -14.20
CA ASN A 266 -1.67 -4.07 -15.02
C ASN A 266 -2.86 -3.22 -14.53
N PRO A 267 -3.07 -2.02 -15.07
CA PRO A 267 -4.20 -1.17 -14.68
C PRO A 267 -5.55 -1.70 -15.18
N ALA A 268 -5.58 -2.73 -16.03
CA ALA A 268 -6.83 -3.32 -16.52
C ALA A 268 -7.33 -4.48 -15.65
N CYS A 269 -6.49 -5.08 -14.81
CA CYS A 269 -6.84 -6.22 -13.97
C CYS A 269 -6.93 -5.86 -12.50
N TRP A 270 -8.05 -6.22 -11.87
CA TRP A 270 -8.35 -5.88 -10.49
C TRP A 270 -8.92 -7.08 -9.75
N LEU A 271 -8.48 -7.28 -8.52
CA LEU A 271 -9.18 -8.12 -7.56
C LEU A 271 -10.15 -7.23 -6.80
N PHE A 272 -11.38 -7.72 -6.62
CA PHE A 272 -12.32 -7.11 -5.70
C PHE A 272 -12.62 -8.05 -4.54
N ALA A 273 -12.91 -7.47 -3.39
CA ALA A 273 -13.56 -8.17 -2.30
C ALA A 273 -14.64 -7.28 -1.69
N SER A 274 -15.80 -7.84 -1.34
CA SER A 274 -16.95 -7.08 -0.84
C SER A 274 -17.48 -7.65 0.47
N ALA A 275 -18.13 -6.78 1.25
CA ALA A 275 -18.88 -7.17 2.44
C ALA A 275 -20.37 -6.94 2.21
N HIS A 276 -21.19 -7.94 2.58
CA HIS A 276 -22.63 -7.91 2.43
C HIS A 276 -23.33 -8.39 3.71
N THR A 277 -24.56 -7.94 3.90
CA THR A 277 -25.50 -8.59 4.82
C THR A 277 -26.83 -8.86 4.13
N ALA A 278 -27.49 -9.95 4.45
CA ALA A 278 -28.82 -10.27 3.93
C ALA A 278 -29.88 -10.21 5.04
N SER A 279 -31.15 -10.18 4.63
CA SER A 279 -32.31 -10.11 5.54
C SER A 279 -32.47 -11.35 6.44
N ASP A 280 -31.84 -12.47 6.07
CA ASP A 280 -31.78 -13.70 6.87
C ASP A 280 -30.74 -13.63 8.02
N GLY A 281 -30.07 -12.48 8.17
CA GLY A 281 -29.05 -12.27 9.19
C GLY A 281 -27.68 -12.85 8.84
N SER A 282 -27.43 -13.21 7.58
CA SER A 282 -26.10 -13.61 7.11
C SER A 282 -25.18 -12.41 6.88
N TYR A 283 -23.89 -12.62 7.14
CA TYR A 283 -22.78 -11.77 6.73
C TYR A 283 -21.95 -12.53 5.69
N ALA A 284 -21.69 -11.90 4.56
CA ALA A 284 -20.96 -12.51 3.46
C ALA A 284 -19.77 -11.64 3.04
N VAL A 285 -18.60 -12.28 2.87
CA VAL A 285 -17.44 -11.68 2.22
C VAL A 285 -17.21 -12.39 0.90
N ARG A 286 -17.20 -11.66 -0.21
CA ARG A 286 -17.06 -12.24 -1.55
C ARG A 286 -15.82 -11.71 -2.22
N ARG A 287 -15.04 -12.58 -2.85
CA ARG A 287 -13.91 -12.20 -3.69
C ARG A 287 -14.15 -12.55 -5.15
N GLY A 288 -13.60 -11.73 -6.01
CA GLY A 288 -13.61 -11.96 -7.44
C GLY A 288 -12.64 -11.04 -8.15
N ARG A 289 -12.78 -10.97 -9.48
CA ARG A 289 -11.85 -10.27 -10.35
C ARG A 289 -12.63 -9.45 -11.36
N ILE A 290 -12.10 -8.29 -11.72
CA ILE A 290 -12.61 -7.40 -12.77
C ILE A 290 -11.53 -7.22 -13.83
N SER A 291 -11.96 -7.27 -15.09
CA SER A 291 -11.18 -6.78 -16.21
C SER A 291 -11.82 -5.55 -16.83
N LEU A 292 -11.01 -4.50 -17.02
CA LEU A 292 -11.38 -3.31 -17.78
C LEU A 292 -11.09 -3.46 -19.28
N ALA A 293 -10.42 -4.53 -19.69
CA ALA A 293 -10.08 -4.84 -21.08
C ALA A 293 -10.31 -6.34 -21.36
N PRO A 294 -11.57 -6.82 -21.24
CA PRO A 294 -11.90 -8.25 -21.28
C PRO A 294 -11.50 -8.96 -22.58
N SER A 295 -11.45 -8.23 -23.71
CA SER A 295 -11.03 -8.74 -25.02
C SER A 295 -9.53 -9.08 -25.07
N LEU A 296 -8.71 -8.39 -24.27
CA LEU A 296 -7.27 -8.62 -24.18
C LEU A 296 -6.92 -9.52 -22.99
N TYR A 297 -7.61 -9.31 -21.87
CA TYR A 297 -7.34 -9.93 -20.59
C TYR A 297 -8.66 -10.27 -19.90
N PRO A 298 -9.24 -11.47 -20.08
CA PRO A 298 -10.47 -11.84 -19.38
C PRO A 298 -10.25 -11.85 -17.87
N ALA A 299 -11.28 -11.49 -17.10
CA ALA A 299 -11.23 -11.34 -15.64
C ALA A 299 -10.73 -12.59 -14.91
N GLU A 300 -11.01 -13.79 -15.45
CA GLU A 300 -10.48 -15.04 -14.93
C GLU A 300 -8.94 -15.06 -14.85
N ARG A 301 -8.25 -14.37 -15.77
CA ARG A 301 -6.78 -14.29 -15.79
C ARG A 301 -6.19 -13.19 -14.91
N CYS A 302 -7.03 -12.35 -14.28
CA CYS A 302 -6.61 -11.28 -13.38
C CYS A 302 -6.32 -11.81 -11.96
N ALA A 303 -5.34 -12.71 -11.82
CA ALA A 303 -4.99 -13.33 -10.54
C ALA A 303 -3.72 -12.72 -9.93
N LEU A 304 -3.69 -12.60 -8.59
CA LEU A 304 -2.50 -12.28 -7.79
C LEU A 304 -1.93 -13.49 -7.04
N SER A 305 -2.73 -14.54 -6.85
CA SER A 305 -2.37 -15.86 -6.33
C SER A 305 -3.57 -16.80 -6.57
N SER A 306 -3.32 -18.10 -6.73
CA SER A 306 -4.35 -19.14 -6.95
C SER A 306 -4.46 -20.13 -5.79
N GLY A 307 -4.02 -19.74 -4.59
CA GLY A 307 -3.78 -20.65 -3.47
C GLY A 307 -5.02 -21.08 -2.67
N GLN A 308 -4.83 -22.15 -1.89
CA GLN A 308 -5.65 -22.44 -0.72
C GLN A 308 -5.51 -21.28 0.30
N THR A 309 -6.56 -21.05 1.05
CA THR A 309 -6.71 -19.93 1.99
C THR A 309 -7.06 -20.47 3.36
N THR A 310 -6.81 -19.69 4.41
CA THR A 310 -7.25 -20.06 5.77
C THR A 310 -8.76 -19.86 5.94
N ALA A 311 -9.33 -18.82 5.31
CA ALA A 311 -10.77 -18.59 5.30
C ALA A 311 -11.50 -19.75 4.61
N PRO A 312 -12.64 -20.21 5.17
CA PRO A 312 -13.43 -21.32 4.62
C PRO A 312 -14.26 -20.82 3.43
N LEU A 313 -13.55 -20.47 2.36
CA LEU A 313 -14.09 -19.88 1.15
C LEU A 313 -14.68 -20.96 0.24
N ARG A 314 -15.97 -20.86 -0.07
CA ARG A 314 -16.68 -21.73 -1.03
C ARG A 314 -16.82 -21.06 -2.39
N ALA A 315 -16.92 -21.83 -3.47
CA ALA A 315 -17.13 -21.27 -4.81
C ALA A 315 -18.46 -20.52 -4.89
N ILE A 316 -18.46 -19.37 -5.57
CA ILE A 316 -19.70 -18.60 -5.80
C ILE A 316 -20.45 -19.24 -6.98
N ALA A 317 -21.67 -19.73 -6.71
CA ALA A 317 -22.57 -20.28 -7.74
C ALA A 317 -23.33 -19.16 -8.48
N ARG A 318 -22.59 -18.25 -9.12
CA ARG A 318 -23.12 -17.18 -9.98
C ARG A 318 -22.37 -17.15 -11.32
N PRO A 319 -23.06 -16.83 -12.43
CA PRO A 319 -22.42 -16.80 -13.74
C PRO A 319 -21.32 -15.73 -13.76
N SER A 320 -20.14 -16.12 -14.23
CA SER A 320 -19.03 -15.21 -14.52
C SER A 320 -19.05 -14.83 -16.01
N SER A 321 -18.39 -13.72 -16.33
CA SER A 321 -18.20 -13.22 -17.69
C SER A 321 -16.72 -12.92 -17.95
N ALA A 322 -16.40 -12.49 -19.18
CA ALA A 322 -15.05 -12.02 -19.49
C ALA A 322 -14.68 -10.74 -18.71
N GLU A 323 -15.65 -9.97 -18.23
CA GLU A 323 -15.45 -8.72 -17.48
C GLU A 323 -15.40 -8.94 -15.97
N VAL A 324 -16.18 -9.90 -15.45
CA VAL A 324 -16.30 -10.16 -14.02
C VAL A 324 -16.21 -11.65 -13.76
N TYR A 325 -15.28 -12.04 -12.90
CA TYR A 325 -15.12 -13.41 -12.45
C TYR A 325 -15.41 -13.50 -10.96
N PHE A 326 -16.50 -14.18 -10.58
CA PHE A 326 -16.80 -14.49 -9.19
C PHE A 326 -16.01 -15.72 -8.78
N GLU A 327 -15.21 -15.59 -7.72
CA GLU A 327 -14.27 -16.64 -7.33
C GLU A 327 -14.79 -17.43 -6.14
N ARG A 328 -14.84 -16.82 -4.96
CA ARG A 328 -15.24 -17.51 -3.73
C ARG A 328 -15.89 -16.56 -2.73
N GLU A 329 -16.68 -17.12 -1.82
CA GLU A 329 -17.33 -16.40 -0.73
C GLU A 329 -17.13 -17.10 0.61
N PHE A 330 -17.08 -16.30 1.67
CA PHE A 330 -17.27 -16.69 3.05
C PHE A 330 -18.66 -16.23 3.46
N VAL A 331 -19.47 -17.09 4.08
CA VAL A 331 -20.80 -16.74 4.57
C VAL A 331 -20.96 -17.32 5.97
N ALA A 332 -21.34 -16.48 6.93
CA ALA A 332 -21.57 -16.87 8.31
C ALA A 332 -22.64 -15.98 8.97
N PRO A 333 -23.23 -16.38 10.12
CA PRO A 333 -24.22 -15.56 10.80
C PRO A 333 -23.64 -14.22 11.27
N LEU A 334 -24.28 -13.10 10.93
CA LEU A 334 -23.87 -11.76 11.38
C LEU A 334 -23.89 -11.67 12.91
N ALA A 335 -24.87 -12.32 13.55
CA ALA A 335 -24.98 -12.37 15.00
C ALA A 335 -23.74 -12.97 15.67
N GLU A 336 -23.05 -13.90 15.01
CA GLU A 336 -21.81 -14.49 15.53
C GLU A 336 -20.65 -13.49 15.49
N LEU A 337 -20.46 -12.77 14.38
CA LEU A 337 -19.47 -11.69 14.28
C LEU A 337 -19.70 -10.62 15.37
N GLN A 338 -20.96 -10.19 15.52
CA GLN A 338 -21.35 -9.21 16.52
C GLN A 338 -21.14 -9.73 17.95
N ARG A 339 -21.39 -11.02 18.19
CA ARG A 339 -21.11 -11.67 19.48
C ARG A 339 -19.61 -11.69 19.77
N LEU A 340 -18.79 -12.14 18.82
CA LEU A 340 -17.33 -12.15 18.96
C LEU A 340 -16.77 -10.75 19.22
N ALA A 341 -17.29 -9.73 18.54
CA ALA A 341 -16.90 -8.34 18.74
C ALA A 341 -17.26 -7.78 20.14
N ARG A 342 -18.31 -8.31 20.79
CA ARG A 342 -18.72 -7.90 22.15
C ARG A 342 -18.05 -8.71 23.24
N GLU A 343 -17.89 -10.02 23.03
CA GLU A 343 -17.47 -10.98 24.06
C GLU A 343 -15.95 -11.21 24.09
N SER A 344 -15.25 -11.00 22.97
CA SER A 344 -13.79 -11.15 22.90
C SER A 344 -13.10 -9.81 22.68
N CYS A 345 -12.36 -9.34 23.68
CA CYS A 345 -11.58 -8.11 23.56
C CYS A 345 -10.43 -8.21 22.55
N GLU A 346 -9.90 -9.42 22.31
CA GLU A 346 -8.91 -9.66 21.25
C GLU A 346 -9.53 -9.47 19.87
N VAL A 347 -10.71 -10.06 19.63
CA VAL A 347 -11.43 -9.90 18.37
C VAL A 347 -11.86 -8.45 18.20
N ALA A 348 -12.38 -7.81 19.26
CA ALA A 348 -12.76 -6.40 19.23
C ALA A 348 -11.58 -5.47 18.89
N ALA A 349 -10.39 -5.76 19.42
CA ALA A 349 -9.17 -5.04 19.07
C ALA A 349 -8.77 -5.29 17.62
N TYR A 350 -8.79 -6.54 17.15
CA TYR A 350 -8.47 -6.91 15.78
C TYR A 350 -9.41 -6.28 14.74
N LEU A 351 -10.71 -6.21 15.05
CA LEU A 351 -11.71 -5.59 14.18
C LEU A 351 -11.48 -4.09 13.96
N ARG A 352 -10.60 -3.45 14.75
CA ARG A 352 -10.12 -2.09 14.47
C ARG A 352 -9.22 -2.00 13.24
N PHE A 353 -8.68 -3.11 12.77
CA PHE A 353 -7.91 -3.21 11.52
C PHE A 353 -8.70 -3.91 10.40
N ALA A 354 -9.48 -4.94 10.75
CA ALA A 354 -10.13 -5.80 9.77
C ALA A 354 -11.23 -5.06 8.99
N ARG A 355 -11.05 -4.96 7.67
CA ARG A 355 -12.04 -4.38 6.75
C ARG A 355 -13.00 -5.43 6.21
N LEU A 356 -12.49 -6.65 5.98
CA LEU A 356 -13.28 -7.78 5.51
C LEU A 356 -13.02 -9.01 6.41
N PRO A 357 -13.48 -8.99 7.67
CA PRO A 357 -13.21 -10.06 8.62
C PRO A 357 -13.81 -11.40 8.18
N PHE A 358 -13.11 -12.49 8.49
CA PHE A 358 -13.63 -13.86 8.50
C PHE A 358 -13.24 -14.53 9.82
N TRP A 359 -13.92 -15.63 10.17
CA TRP A 359 -13.58 -16.45 11.31
C TRP A 359 -13.91 -17.92 11.04
N VAL A 360 -13.16 -18.83 11.66
CA VAL A 360 -13.33 -20.28 11.51
C VAL A 360 -12.75 -21.01 12.72
N GLU A 361 -13.45 -22.02 13.22
CA GLU A 361 -12.92 -22.92 14.23
C GLU A 361 -12.09 -24.02 13.54
N LEU A 362 -10.78 -24.06 13.77
CA LEU A 362 -9.91 -25.09 13.22
C LEU A 362 -9.61 -26.18 14.25
N PRO A 363 -9.75 -27.48 13.91
CA PRO A 363 -9.43 -28.58 14.81
C PRO A 363 -7.98 -28.50 15.32
N GLY A 364 -7.81 -28.55 16.64
CA GLY A 364 -6.48 -28.48 17.28
C GLY A 364 -5.86 -27.08 17.37
N THR A 365 -6.40 -26.07 16.67
CA THR A 365 -5.91 -24.69 16.72
C THR A 365 -6.85 -23.78 17.51
N GLY A 366 -8.17 -23.98 17.41
CA GLY A 366 -9.19 -23.11 17.99
C GLY A 366 -9.73 -22.09 16.99
N LEU A 367 -10.38 -21.04 17.50
CA LEU A 367 -10.95 -19.97 16.71
C LEU A 367 -9.85 -19.16 16.02
N VAL A 368 -9.84 -19.18 14.69
CA VAL A 368 -9.01 -18.32 13.85
C VAL A 368 -9.86 -17.20 13.30
N PHE A 369 -9.37 -15.97 13.36
CA PHE A 369 -9.98 -14.81 12.71
C PHE A 369 -8.96 -14.12 11.81
N GLY A 370 -9.41 -13.55 10.69
CA GLY A 370 -8.53 -12.99 9.68
C GLY A 370 -9.23 -11.96 8.79
N ASP A 371 -8.50 -11.44 7.80
CA ASP A 371 -9.03 -10.48 6.83
C ASP A 371 -8.82 -11.00 5.41
N VAL A 372 -9.92 -11.15 4.67
CA VAL A 372 -9.95 -11.76 3.33
C VAL A 372 -9.08 -11.01 2.32
N ARG A 373 -8.75 -9.72 2.55
CA ARG A 373 -7.84 -8.93 1.70
C ARG A 373 -6.43 -9.55 1.62
N PHE A 374 -5.96 -10.15 2.69
CA PHE A 374 -4.58 -10.62 2.86
C PHE A 374 -4.45 -12.14 2.90
N ASP A 375 -5.55 -12.87 3.04
CA ASP A 375 -5.58 -14.32 3.06
C ASP A 375 -5.36 -14.94 1.67
N ARG A 376 -4.13 -15.47 1.49
CA ARG A 376 -3.60 -15.97 0.20
C ARG A 376 -2.87 -17.30 0.34
N GLU A 377 -2.82 -17.87 1.53
CA GLU A 377 -2.07 -19.08 1.86
C GLU A 377 -2.84 -19.97 2.85
N PRO A 378 -2.60 -21.30 2.86
CA PRO A 378 -3.36 -22.22 3.71
C PRO A 378 -3.01 -22.14 5.20
N GLY A 379 -1.89 -21.51 5.54
CA GLY A 379 -1.44 -21.32 6.91
C GLY A 379 -1.76 -19.93 7.45
N LEU A 380 -1.54 -19.74 8.75
CA LEU A 380 -1.67 -18.43 9.39
C LEU A 380 -0.62 -17.47 8.82
N GLY A 381 -1.05 -16.61 7.90
CA GLY A 381 -0.22 -15.70 7.13
C GLY A 381 -0.04 -14.35 7.79
N PHE A 382 -0.30 -13.28 7.04
CA PHE A 382 -0.08 -11.91 7.52
C PHE A 382 -1.17 -11.39 8.48
N ALA A 383 -2.45 -11.67 8.19
CA ALA A 383 -3.58 -11.03 8.87
C ALA A 383 -4.43 -11.99 9.71
N GLU A 384 -4.07 -13.27 9.78
CA GLU A 384 -4.80 -14.32 10.48
C GLU A 384 -4.29 -14.48 11.92
N MET A 385 -5.16 -14.58 12.89
CA MET A 385 -4.83 -14.68 14.31
C MET A 385 -5.67 -15.77 14.97
N ILE A 386 -5.12 -16.37 16.02
CA ILE A 386 -5.85 -17.34 16.86
C ILE A 386 -6.40 -16.56 18.05
N ALA A 387 -7.69 -16.71 18.36
CA ALA A 387 -8.27 -16.20 19.59
C ALA A 387 -7.87 -17.11 20.76
N GLU A 388 -7.41 -16.51 21.85
CA GLU A 388 -7.17 -17.27 23.06
C GLU A 388 -8.51 -17.75 23.64
N ARG A 389 -8.62 -19.05 23.97
CA ARG A 389 -9.86 -19.65 24.51
C ARG A 389 -10.29 -19.05 25.85
N ALA A 390 -9.37 -18.45 26.59
CA ALA A 390 -9.60 -17.73 27.84
C ALA A 390 -8.52 -16.66 27.97
N PRO A 391 -8.70 -15.46 27.39
CA PRO A 391 -7.68 -14.41 27.45
C PRO A 391 -7.46 -14.05 28.91
N ARG A 392 -6.24 -14.26 29.42
CA ARG A 392 -5.89 -13.91 30.80
C ARG A 392 -5.87 -12.39 31.00
N ASP A 393 -5.58 -11.66 29.92
CA ASP A 393 -5.52 -10.20 29.87
C ASP A 393 -5.97 -9.71 28.48
N CYS A 394 -6.75 -8.63 28.43
CA CYS A 394 -7.06 -7.98 27.16
C CYS A 394 -5.85 -7.26 26.55
N PRO A 395 -5.76 -7.13 25.21
CA PRO A 395 -4.67 -6.41 24.57
C PRO A 395 -4.52 -4.99 25.12
N ARG A 396 -3.27 -4.62 25.44
CA ARG A 396 -2.93 -3.27 25.93
C ARG A 396 -2.52 -2.38 24.76
N PHE A 397 -2.57 -1.06 24.97
CA PHE A 397 -2.17 -0.05 23.97
C PHE A 397 -2.94 -0.14 22.65
N VAL A 398 -4.20 -0.57 22.68
CA VAL A 398 -5.06 -0.62 21.50
C VAL A 398 -5.38 0.82 21.07
N PRO A 399 -4.95 1.25 19.87
CA PRO A 399 -5.17 2.62 19.40
C PRO A 399 -6.65 2.86 19.09
N PRO A 400 -7.14 4.12 19.13
CA PRO A 400 -8.56 4.45 19.13
C PRO A 400 -9.27 4.30 17.77
N TRP A 401 -8.70 3.55 16.83
CA TRP A 401 -9.23 3.40 15.48
C TRP A 401 -10.68 2.92 15.48
N GLU A 402 -11.49 3.55 14.63
CA GLU A 402 -12.84 3.08 14.37
C GLU A 402 -12.75 1.79 13.53
N PRO A 403 -13.40 0.70 13.95
CA PRO A 403 -13.51 -0.50 13.14
C PRO A 403 -14.03 -0.18 11.74
N PRO A 404 -13.36 -0.62 10.66
CA PRO A 404 -13.82 -0.32 9.31
C PRO A 404 -15.24 -0.80 9.03
N ARG A 405 -15.72 -1.81 9.77
CA ARG A 405 -17.08 -2.39 9.71
C ARG A 405 -17.98 -1.98 10.89
N SER A 406 -17.78 -0.79 11.44
CA SER A 406 -18.63 -0.23 12.51
C SER A 406 -20.12 -0.23 12.15
N ASP A 407 -20.43 -0.13 10.85
CA ASP A 407 -21.77 -0.20 10.25
C ASP A 407 -22.53 -1.51 10.51
N VAL A 408 -21.83 -2.65 10.68
CA VAL A 408 -22.47 -3.97 10.91
C VAL A 408 -22.16 -4.58 12.28
N LEU A 409 -21.15 -4.07 12.99
CA LEU A 409 -20.71 -4.66 14.26
C LEU A 409 -21.62 -4.33 15.47
N SER A 410 -22.58 -3.39 15.32
CA SER A 410 -23.50 -2.98 16.40
C SER A 410 -22.78 -2.69 17.72
N LEU A 411 -21.65 -1.98 17.66
CA LEU A 411 -20.87 -1.61 18.84
C LEU A 411 -21.53 -0.41 19.54
N PRO A 412 -21.48 -0.31 20.89
CA PRO A 412 -21.96 0.88 21.58
C PRO A 412 -21.23 2.11 21.05
N SER A 413 -21.98 3.16 20.68
CA SER A 413 -21.41 4.48 20.40
C SER A 413 -20.60 4.94 21.61
N ARG A 414 -19.30 5.16 21.44
CA ARG A 414 -18.40 5.63 22.49
C ARG A 414 -18.59 7.11 22.78
#